data_AF-A0A517ZGB3-F1
#
_entry.id   AF-A0A517ZGB3-F1
#
_cell.length_a   1.000
_cell.length_b   1.000
_cell.length_c   1.000
_cell.angle_alpha   90.00
_cell.angle_beta   90.00
_cell.angle_gamma   90.00
#
_symmetry.space_group_name_H-M   'P 1'
#
loop_
_entity.id
_entity.type
_entity.pdbx_description
1 polymer ?
#
loop_
_entity_poly.entity_id
_entity_poly.type
_entity_poly.pdbx_seq_one_letter_code
_entity_poly.pdbx_strand_id
1 'polypeptide(L)'
;MSRRGQREDREFGSDSFLDIVANIVGILIILIVIAGVRVSRAPVVAKTDDEPAAPAPAIATGVAEDESDEAAVPLLPEPDPMFATKASGPPADLPAGEMLAAIEEPPAAEPVPVVLDETPLKLPEPPPLPLAAPPRELVERAAELEAELARLASQQQEVRTRHAQLQREVARTEEEKKVEQSTLQTKSAHLDREQTRLAELDSTLDETRQQLRTLRQAIAAAATEEPTTKTLRHRVTPVGREVDGAEIHFRLEGNQVAYVPLNDLAERLQKYIMRQRDFLLRQERYEGSIGPVDGFEMRYVIARQPMSVLDELKYGQRVIRMGVKQWIIEPLDGLQTESLEEALRPGSRFYQALQGALPDATLTFWVYPDSFELHRQLQEFAHANGFSVAARPLPAGVPITGSPSGSKSQAQ
;
A
#
# COMPACT_ATOMS: atom_id res chain seq x y z
N MET A 1 10.25 6.92 -18.75
CA MET A 1 10.45 6.00 -17.61
C MET A 1 9.65 6.47 -16.40
N SER A 2 8.72 5.61 -15.98
CA SER A 2 8.12 5.45 -14.65
C SER A 2 8.25 6.57 -13.60
N ARG A 3 7.13 7.26 -13.35
CA ARG A 3 6.76 7.76 -12.02
C ARG A 3 5.34 7.30 -11.71
N ARG A 4 5.24 6.11 -11.13
CA ARG A 4 4.00 5.56 -10.58
C ARG A 4 4.35 4.82 -9.30
N GLY A 5 3.74 5.22 -8.18
CA GLY A 5 3.82 4.50 -6.91
C GLY A 5 4.15 5.39 -5.72
N GLN A 6 3.17 6.15 -5.22
CA GLN A 6 3.04 6.51 -3.80
C GLN A 6 1.73 7.27 -3.60
N ARG A 7 0.62 6.52 -3.51
CA ARG A 7 -0.69 7.05 -3.08
C ARG A 7 -1.64 5.95 -2.59
N GLU A 8 -1.13 4.88 -1.99
CA GLU A 8 -1.97 3.74 -1.53
C GLU A 8 -1.92 3.45 -0.01
N ASP A 9 -1.23 4.24 0.81
CA ASP A 9 -1.10 3.92 2.26
C ASP A 9 -2.11 4.65 3.18
N ARG A 10 -3.25 5.12 2.66
CA ARG A 10 -4.30 5.76 3.50
C ARG A 10 -5.74 5.27 3.32
N GLU A 11 -5.99 4.27 2.48
CA GLU A 11 -7.34 3.67 2.34
C GLU A 11 -7.49 2.33 3.09
N PHE A 12 -6.42 1.82 3.72
CA PHE A 12 -6.42 0.52 4.42
C PHE A 12 -7.12 0.50 5.79
N GLY A 13 -7.89 1.53 6.16
CA GLY A 13 -8.31 1.76 7.54
C GLY A 13 -9.78 1.53 7.88
N SER A 14 -10.71 1.58 6.92
CA SER A 14 -12.15 1.47 7.24
C SER A 14 -12.93 0.53 6.32
N ASP A 15 -12.64 0.52 5.02
CA ASP A 15 -13.41 -0.28 4.05
C ASP A 15 -13.17 -1.78 4.24
N SER A 16 -11.90 -2.19 4.40
CA SER A 16 -11.55 -3.59 4.70
C SER A 16 -12.02 -4.06 6.07
N PHE A 17 -12.14 -3.16 7.06
CA PHE A 17 -12.71 -3.51 8.37
C PHE A 17 -14.23 -3.70 8.27
N LEU A 18 -14.93 -2.82 7.54
CA LEU A 18 -16.36 -2.95 7.27
C LEU A 18 -16.66 -4.22 6.48
N ASP A 19 -15.84 -4.60 5.51
CA ASP A 19 -15.97 -5.85 4.76
C ASP A 19 -15.80 -7.08 5.65
N ILE A 20 -14.83 -7.06 6.56
CA ILE A 20 -14.61 -8.15 7.53
C ILE A 20 -15.78 -8.24 8.51
N VAL A 21 -16.26 -7.11 9.06
CA VAL A 21 -17.39 -7.08 9.99
C VAL A 21 -18.69 -7.49 9.28
N ALA A 22 -18.93 -7.03 8.06
CA ALA A 22 -20.10 -7.40 7.27
C ALA A 22 -20.14 -8.90 6.97
N ASN A 23 -18.99 -9.49 6.64
CA ASN A 23 -18.88 -10.93 6.40
C ASN A 23 -19.10 -11.74 7.70
N ILE A 24 -18.53 -11.31 8.83
CA ILE A 24 -18.73 -11.95 10.14
C ILE A 24 -20.21 -11.88 10.57
N VAL A 25 -20.82 -10.71 10.47
CA VAL A 25 -22.25 -10.51 10.82
C VAL A 25 -23.15 -11.33 9.89
N GLY A 26 -22.83 -11.39 8.60
CA GLY A 26 -23.56 -12.21 7.62
C GLY A 26 -23.56 -13.69 7.98
N ILE A 27 -22.39 -14.26 8.31
CA ILE A 27 -22.27 -15.65 8.77
C ILE A 27 -23.07 -15.87 10.07
N LEU A 28 -23.01 -14.93 11.01
CA LEU A 28 -23.73 -15.01 12.28
C LEU A 28 -25.25 -15.05 12.09
N ILE A 29 -25.80 -14.20 11.22
CA ILE A 29 -27.23 -14.18 10.89
C ILE A 29 -27.65 -15.51 10.25
N ILE A 30 -26.86 -16.02 9.30
CA ILE A 30 -27.13 -17.31 8.65
C ILE A 30 -27.14 -18.44 9.69
N LEU A 31 -26.18 -18.47 10.61
CA LEU A 31 -26.11 -19.48 11.66
C LEU A 31 -27.29 -19.41 12.63
N ILE A 32 -27.73 -18.21 13.03
CA ILE A 32 -28.91 -18.01 13.89
C ILE A 32 -30.18 -18.47 13.19
N VAL A 33 -30.36 -18.13 11.90
CA VAL A 33 -31.52 -18.57 11.11
C VAL A 33 -31.52 -20.08 10.95
N ILE A 34 -30.37 -20.70 10.65
CA ILE A 34 -30.24 -22.16 10.53
C ILE A 34 -30.53 -22.85 11.87
N ALA A 35 -30.01 -22.32 12.99
CA ALA A 35 -30.29 -22.85 14.32
C ALA A 35 -31.78 -22.71 14.68
N GLY A 36 -32.42 -21.58 14.38
CA GLY A 36 -33.85 -21.36 14.60
C GLY A 36 -34.75 -22.29 13.76
N VAL A 37 -34.38 -22.53 12.50
CA VAL A 37 -35.06 -23.50 11.64
C VAL A 37 -34.83 -24.94 12.11
N ARG A 38 -33.68 -25.24 12.73
CA ARG A 38 -33.38 -26.58 13.27
C ARG A 38 -34.10 -26.85 14.59
N VAL A 39 -34.25 -25.84 15.46
CA VAL A 39 -35.00 -25.92 16.73
C VAL A 39 -36.50 -26.02 16.46
N SER A 40 -37.03 -25.29 15.47
CA SER A 40 -38.45 -25.41 15.08
C SER A 40 -38.82 -26.73 14.38
N ARG A 41 -37.83 -27.49 13.92
CA ARG A 41 -38.01 -28.81 13.29
C ARG A 41 -37.61 -29.98 14.19
N ALA A 42 -37.17 -29.73 15.41
CA ALA A 42 -36.79 -30.79 16.35
C ALA A 42 -38.04 -31.39 17.03
N PRO A 43 -38.27 -32.72 16.96
CA PRO A 43 -39.34 -33.36 17.71
C PRO A 43 -39.04 -33.27 19.21
N VAL A 44 -40.00 -32.74 19.98
CA VAL A 44 -39.92 -32.63 21.44
C VAL A 44 -39.92 -34.04 22.04
N VAL A 45 -38.74 -34.50 22.45
CA VAL A 45 -38.59 -35.71 23.27
C VAL A 45 -38.51 -35.28 24.73
N ALA A 46 -39.41 -35.85 25.52
CA ALA A 46 -39.58 -35.58 26.94
C ALA A 46 -38.34 -35.97 27.76
N LYS A 47 -38.05 -35.15 28.78
CA LYS A 47 -37.05 -35.37 29.82
C LYS A 47 -37.28 -36.71 30.54
N THR A 48 -36.20 -37.47 30.72
CA THR A 48 -35.99 -38.34 31.87
C THR A 48 -34.62 -38.05 32.46
N ASP A 49 -34.64 -37.88 33.78
CA ASP A 49 -33.51 -37.56 34.65
C ASP A 49 -32.45 -38.67 34.66
N ASP A 50 -31.17 -38.29 34.59
CA ASP A 50 -30.09 -38.88 35.40
C ASP A 50 -28.79 -38.07 35.20
N GLU A 51 -28.34 -37.43 36.28
CA GLU A 51 -26.98 -36.94 36.52
C GLU A 51 -26.06 -38.13 36.93
N PRO A 52 -24.71 -38.05 37.01
CA PRO A 52 -23.92 -36.84 37.30
C PRO A 52 -22.53 -36.68 36.62
N ALA A 53 -21.94 -35.52 36.95
CA ALA A 53 -20.51 -35.27 37.21
C ALA A 53 -19.60 -34.81 36.05
N ALA A 54 -19.42 -33.47 36.00
CA ALA A 54 -18.21 -32.82 35.53
C ALA A 54 -17.09 -32.90 36.59
N PRO A 55 -15.83 -32.63 36.19
CA PRO A 55 -15.13 -31.56 36.89
C PRO A 55 -14.41 -30.58 35.95
N ALA A 56 -14.36 -29.32 36.41
CA ALA A 56 -13.72 -28.15 35.84
C ALA A 56 -12.17 -28.15 36.06
N PRO A 57 -11.40 -27.31 35.34
CA PRO A 57 -9.94 -27.27 35.39
C PRO A 57 -9.41 -26.40 36.54
N ALA A 58 -8.29 -26.84 37.14
CA ALA A 58 -7.60 -26.13 38.21
C ALA A 58 -6.56 -25.13 37.66
N ILE A 59 -6.58 -23.94 38.24
CA ILE A 59 -5.63 -22.84 38.10
C ILE A 59 -4.51 -23.06 39.12
N ALA A 60 -3.25 -22.81 38.75
CA ALA A 60 -2.15 -22.62 39.71
C ALA A 60 -1.22 -21.49 39.25
N THR A 61 -1.05 -20.52 40.14
CA THR A 61 -0.21 -19.31 40.07
C THR A 61 0.76 -19.32 41.26
N GLY A 62 1.99 -18.82 41.05
CA GLY A 62 2.96 -18.41 42.09
C GLY A 62 3.79 -19.56 42.69
N VAL A 63 5.08 -19.42 43.04
CA VAL A 63 5.77 -18.30 43.71
C VAL A 63 7.30 -18.39 43.52
N ALA A 64 7.94 -17.23 43.30
CA ALA A 64 9.21 -16.64 43.81
C ALA A 64 10.48 -17.53 44.04
N GLU A 65 11.65 -17.13 43.49
CA GLU A 65 12.74 -16.29 44.07
C GLU A 65 13.83 -17.13 44.74
N ASP A 66 15.06 -17.06 44.21
CA ASP A 66 16.27 -17.04 45.05
C ASP A 66 17.44 -16.36 44.31
N GLU A 67 18.16 -15.52 45.06
CA GLU A 67 19.25 -14.63 44.65
C GLU A 67 20.63 -15.28 44.91
N SER A 68 21.59 -14.94 44.04
CA SER A 68 23.06 -14.82 44.25
C SER A 68 23.90 -15.99 44.80
N ASP A 69 24.93 -16.37 44.04
CA ASP A 69 26.31 -16.24 44.57
C ASP A 69 27.38 -16.16 43.47
N GLU A 70 28.42 -15.37 43.75
CA GLU A 70 29.57 -15.01 42.91
C GLU A 70 30.52 -16.18 42.60
N ALA A 71 31.26 -16.13 41.49
CA ALA A 71 32.74 -16.17 41.49
C ALA A 71 33.40 -16.21 40.09
N ALA A 72 34.29 -15.24 39.89
CA ALA A 72 35.64 -15.35 39.31
C ALA A 72 35.83 -15.57 37.79
N VAL A 73 36.16 -14.46 37.13
CA VAL A 73 36.93 -14.36 35.87
C VAL A 73 38.43 -14.47 36.17
N PRO A 74 39.24 -15.17 35.35
CA PRO A 74 40.67 -14.91 35.26
C PRO A 74 41.04 -14.17 33.96
N LEU A 75 41.62 -12.98 34.14
CA LEU A 75 42.38 -12.18 33.18
C LEU A 75 43.76 -12.78 32.91
N LEU A 76 44.23 -12.76 31.66
CA LEU A 76 45.65 -12.85 31.25
C LEU A 76 45.79 -12.33 29.78
N PRO A 77 46.97 -11.86 29.32
CA PRO A 77 47.35 -10.44 29.29
C PRO A 77 47.61 -9.89 27.87
N GLU A 78 47.71 -8.55 27.76
CA GLU A 78 48.12 -7.83 26.55
C GLU A 78 49.60 -8.11 26.17
N PRO A 79 49.95 -8.13 24.88
CA PRO A 79 51.31 -7.86 24.44
C PRO A 79 51.46 -6.45 23.84
N ASP A 80 52.43 -5.72 24.38
CA ASP A 80 52.92 -4.43 23.88
C ASP A 80 53.47 -4.49 22.44
N PRO A 81 53.50 -3.35 21.73
CA PRO A 81 53.85 -3.26 20.32
C PRO A 81 55.31 -2.83 20.12
N MET A 82 56.10 -3.59 19.36
CA MET A 82 57.23 -3.05 18.59
C MET A 82 57.65 -4.06 17.52
N PHE A 83 57.42 -3.72 16.25
CA PHE A 83 58.44 -3.59 15.20
C PHE A 83 57.74 -3.05 13.94
N ALA A 84 58.02 -1.80 13.63
CA ALA A 84 57.67 -1.17 12.37
C ALA A 84 58.77 -1.45 11.34
N THR A 85 58.41 -1.79 10.10
CA THR A 85 59.06 -1.26 8.89
C THR A 85 58.25 -1.55 7.62
N LYS A 86 57.64 -0.47 7.11
CA LYS A 86 57.53 0.00 5.72
C LYS A 86 57.38 -0.98 4.52
N ALA A 87 56.29 -0.69 3.80
CA ALA A 87 56.21 -0.40 2.34
C ALA A 87 56.13 -1.59 1.36
N SER A 88 54.97 -1.76 0.72
CA SER A 88 54.69 -1.28 -0.65
C SER A 88 53.53 -2.02 -1.32
N GLY A 89 52.58 -1.26 -1.89
CA GLY A 89 52.07 -1.45 -3.26
C GLY A 89 51.04 -2.55 -3.55
N PRO A 90 49.98 -2.26 -4.35
CA PRO A 90 48.90 -3.20 -4.69
C PRO A 90 49.25 -4.13 -5.88
N PRO A 91 48.50 -5.22 -6.11
CA PRO A 91 48.79 -6.17 -7.19
C PRO A 91 48.28 -5.62 -8.53
N ALA A 92 49.14 -5.60 -9.53
CA ALA A 92 48.77 -5.35 -10.92
C ALA A 92 49.52 -6.32 -11.84
N ASP A 93 48.72 -7.03 -12.64
CA ASP A 93 48.93 -7.47 -14.01
C ASP A 93 50.36 -7.78 -14.48
N LEU A 94 50.58 -9.06 -14.82
CA LEU A 94 51.64 -9.46 -15.75
C LEU A 94 51.00 -9.92 -17.08
N PRO A 95 51.50 -9.41 -18.22
CA PRO A 95 50.92 -9.65 -19.54
C PRO A 95 51.36 -10.99 -20.13
N ALA A 96 50.43 -11.59 -20.88
CA ALA A 96 50.70 -12.68 -21.81
C ALA A 96 51.36 -12.13 -23.09
N GLY A 97 52.51 -12.69 -23.43
CA GLY A 97 53.21 -12.59 -24.72
C GLY A 97 54.41 -13.54 -24.64
N GLU A 98 54.83 -14.27 -25.66
CA GLU A 98 54.50 -14.29 -27.07
C GLU A 98 55.03 -15.63 -27.60
N MET A 99 54.51 -16.04 -28.75
CA MET A 99 54.81 -17.28 -29.44
C MET A 99 56.31 -17.51 -29.69
N LEU A 100 56.81 -18.71 -29.41
CA LEU A 100 57.98 -19.28 -30.07
C LEU A 100 57.72 -20.72 -30.49
N ALA A 101 57.58 -20.86 -31.81
CA ALA A 101 57.98 -21.98 -32.67
C ALA A 101 57.87 -23.40 -32.12
N ALA A 102 56.94 -24.14 -32.73
CA ALA A 102 56.98 -25.59 -32.84
C ALA A 102 58.36 -26.06 -33.33
N ILE A 103 59.03 -26.88 -32.52
CA ILE A 103 60.12 -27.72 -32.96
C ILE A 103 59.53 -29.11 -33.17
N GLU A 104 59.54 -29.48 -34.43
CA GLU A 104 59.11 -30.73 -35.05
C GLU A 104 59.86 -31.93 -34.44
N GLU A 105 59.11 -32.99 -34.08
CA GLU A 105 59.67 -34.27 -33.65
C GLU A 105 60.56 -34.87 -34.76
N PRO A 106 61.80 -35.29 -34.47
CA PRO A 106 62.55 -36.11 -35.41
C PRO A 106 61.97 -37.54 -35.45
N PRO A 107 61.80 -38.15 -36.64
CA PRO A 107 61.17 -39.45 -36.79
C PRO A 107 62.04 -40.59 -36.21
N ALA A 108 61.35 -41.60 -35.69
CA ALA A 108 61.91 -42.88 -35.27
C ALA A 108 62.75 -43.50 -36.39
N ALA A 109 64.06 -43.53 -36.21
CA ALA A 109 64.97 -44.26 -37.08
C ALA A 109 65.01 -45.74 -36.67
N GLU A 110 64.60 -46.60 -37.59
CA GLU A 110 64.76 -48.04 -37.54
C GLU A 110 66.25 -48.41 -37.37
N PRO A 111 66.62 -49.32 -36.47
CA PRO A 111 68.00 -49.78 -36.38
C PRO A 111 68.31 -50.72 -37.56
N VAL A 112 69.20 -50.24 -38.44
CA VAL A 112 69.86 -50.98 -39.52
C VAL A 112 70.66 -52.14 -38.90
N PRO A 113 70.59 -53.38 -39.45
CA PRO A 113 71.42 -54.47 -39.00
C PRO A 113 72.83 -54.26 -39.55
N VAL A 114 73.75 -53.81 -38.68
CA VAL A 114 75.17 -53.84 -38.98
C VAL A 114 75.66 -55.27 -38.75
N VAL A 115 75.73 -56.03 -39.85
CA VAL A 115 76.47 -57.29 -39.92
C VAL A 115 77.96 -56.92 -39.99
N LEU A 116 78.65 -56.98 -38.86
CA LEU A 116 80.10 -57.07 -38.84
C LEU A 116 80.48 -58.54 -38.95
N ASP A 117 80.99 -58.92 -40.11
CA ASP A 117 81.80 -60.13 -40.29
C ASP A 117 83.11 -59.94 -39.50
N GLU A 118 83.10 -60.32 -38.22
CA GLU A 118 84.31 -60.54 -37.46
C GLU A 118 84.61 -62.04 -37.43
N THR A 119 85.52 -62.44 -38.31
CA THR A 119 86.23 -63.72 -38.27
C THR A 119 86.65 -64.02 -36.82
N PRO A 120 86.27 -65.16 -36.22
CA PRO A 120 86.67 -65.46 -34.85
C PRO A 120 88.17 -65.79 -34.83
N LEU A 121 88.99 -64.80 -34.47
CA LEU A 121 90.33 -65.04 -33.95
C LEU A 121 90.18 -65.79 -32.63
N LYS A 122 90.32 -67.11 -32.69
CA LYS A 122 90.37 -67.99 -31.53
C LYS A 122 91.69 -67.75 -30.79
N LEU A 123 91.77 -66.67 -30.02
CA LEU A 123 92.76 -66.55 -28.95
C LEU A 123 92.44 -67.63 -27.92
N PRO A 124 93.44 -68.34 -27.36
CA PRO A 124 93.20 -69.23 -26.24
C PRO A 124 92.53 -68.43 -25.12
N GLU A 125 91.34 -68.86 -24.69
CA GLU A 125 90.69 -68.32 -23.50
C GLU A 125 91.72 -68.39 -22.36
N PRO A 126 92.12 -67.24 -21.77
CA PRO A 126 92.93 -67.29 -20.57
C PRO A 126 92.14 -68.12 -19.54
N PRO A 127 92.80 -68.99 -18.76
CA PRO A 127 92.12 -69.81 -17.76
C PRO A 127 91.22 -68.89 -16.92
N PRO A 128 89.96 -69.29 -16.63
CA PRO A 128 89.05 -68.45 -15.87
C PRO A 128 89.76 -68.05 -14.59
N LEU A 129 90.05 -66.76 -14.45
CA LEU A 129 90.58 -66.23 -13.22
C LEU A 129 89.64 -66.71 -12.12
N PRO A 130 90.15 -67.34 -11.05
CA PRO A 130 89.28 -67.77 -9.97
C PRO A 130 88.47 -66.55 -9.54
N LEU A 131 87.13 -66.67 -9.55
CA LEU A 131 86.24 -65.70 -8.94
C LEU A 131 86.70 -65.57 -7.49
N ALA A 132 87.54 -64.57 -7.22
CA ALA A 132 87.98 -64.28 -5.88
C ALA A 132 86.70 -63.93 -5.13
N ALA A 133 86.29 -64.78 -4.20
CA ALA A 133 85.22 -64.46 -3.30
C ALA A 133 85.55 -63.09 -2.70
N PRO A 134 84.61 -62.12 -2.72
CA PRO A 134 84.88 -60.81 -2.18
C PRO A 134 85.44 -60.98 -0.76
N PRO A 135 86.47 -60.22 -0.37
CA PRO A 135 87.02 -60.25 0.97
C PRO A 135 85.88 -60.21 1.99
N ARG A 136 85.86 -61.13 2.96
CA ARG A 136 84.74 -61.27 3.92
C ARG A 136 84.40 -59.95 4.62
N GLU A 137 85.42 -59.13 4.88
CA GLU A 137 85.30 -57.78 5.44
C GLU A 137 84.39 -56.85 4.60
N LEU A 138 84.43 -56.93 3.26
CA LEU A 138 83.59 -56.10 2.40
C LEU A 138 82.14 -56.57 2.39
N VAL A 139 81.90 -57.87 2.50
CA VAL A 139 80.53 -58.44 2.58
C VAL A 139 79.89 -58.10 3.91
N GLU A 140 80.63 -58.21 5.01
CA GLU A 140 80.17 -57.79 6.34
C GLU A 140 79.88 -56.29 6.37
N ARG A 141 80.77 -55.46 5.80
CA ARG A 141 80.55 -54.01 5.72
C ARG A 141 79.35 -53.63 4.85
N ALA A 142 79.11 -54.34 3.75
CA ALA A 142 77.93 -54.13 2.91
C ALA A 142 76.64 -54.48 3.67
N ALA A 143 76.62 -55.60 4.41
CA ALA A 143 75.46 -55.98 5.22
C ALA A 143 75.18 -54.99 6.36
N GLU A 144 76.23 -54.43 7.00
CA GLU A 144 76.10 -53.35 7.98
C GLU A 144 75.48 -52.09 7.36
N LEU A 145 75.96 -51.68 6.19
CA LEU A 145 75.44 -50.51 5.47
C LEU A 145 73.98 -50.73 5.00
N GLU A 146 73.62 -51.92 4.54
CA GLU A 146 72.23 -52.26 4.19
C GLU A 146 71.31 -52.19 5.42
N ALA A 147 71.77 -52.67 6.58
CA ALA A 147 71.03 -52.56 7.83
C ALA A 147 70.89 -51.08 8.29
N GLU A 148 71.95 -50.27 8.16
CA GLU A 148 71.90 -48.83 8.43
C GLU A 148 70.95 -48.10 7.48
N LEU A 149 70.97 -48.41 6.18
CA LEU A 149 70.05 -47.84 5.20
C LEU A 149 68.60 -48.22 5.49
N ALA A 150 68.32 -49.47 5.86
CA ALA A 150 66.98 -49.90 6.27
C ALA A 150 66.50 -49.16 7.54
N ARG A 151 67.40 -48.95 8.50
CA ARG A 151 67.11 -48.17 9.72
C ARG A 151 66.83 -46.70 9.39
N LEU A 152 67.64 -46.07 8.54
CA LEU A 152 67.44 -44.70 8.10
C LEU A 152 66.15 -44.54 7.29
N ALA A 153 65.83 -45.49 6.41
CA ALA A 153 64.60 -45.48 5.62
C ALA A 153 63.35 -45.59 6.52
N SER A 154 63.37 -46.46 7.53
CA SER A 154 62.27 -46.56 8.51
C SER A 154 62.12 -45.30 9.35
N GLN A 155 63.22 -44.69 9.81
CA GLN A 155 63.20 -43.39 10.49
C GLN A 155 62.64 -42.28 9.59
N GLN A 156 63.03 -42.22 8.32
CA GLN A 156 62.52 -41.24 7.37
C GLN A 156 61.01 -41.42 7.16
N GLN A 157 60.55 -42.67 7.05
CA GLN A 157 59.13 -42.97 6.91
C GLN A 157 58.34 -42.56 8.16
N GLU A 158 58.84 -42.85 9.36
CA GLU A 158 58.22 -42.43 10.62
C GLU A 158 58.08 -40.91 10.68
N VAL A 159 59.15 -40.16 10.39
CA VAL A 159 59.12 -38.68 10.35
C VAL A 159 58.12 -38.17 9.31
N ARG A 160 58.06 -38.77 8.11
CA ARG A 160 57.08 -38.39 7.08
C ARG A 160 55.65 -38.63 7.53
N THR A 161 55.37 -39.78 8.17
CA THR A 161 54.04 -40.07 8.69
C THR A 161 53.64 -39.10 9.81
N ARG A 162 54.56 -38.78 10.71
CA ARG A 162 54.34 -37.79 11.79
C ARG A 162 54.11 -36.39 11.23
N HIS A 163 54.87 -35.97 10.24
CA HIS A 163 54.67 -34.69 9.56
C HIS A 163 53.30 -34.62 8.88
N ALA A 164 52.90 -35.67 8.17
CA ALA A 164 51.59 -35.74 7.53
C ALA A 164 50.43 -35.73 8.55
N GLN A 165 50.61 -36.36 9.71
CA GLN A 165 49.63 -36.28 10.81
C GLN A 165 49.53 -34.86 11.37
N LEU A 166 50.65 -34.22 11.70
CA LEU A 166 50.68 -32.83 12.18
C LEU A 166 50.06 -31.85 11.17
N GLN A 167 50.33 -32.02 9.87
CA GLN A 167 49.73 -31.18 8.83
C GLN A 167 48.20 -31.32 8.79
N ARG A 168 47.66 -32.53 9.03
CA ARG A 168 46.20 -32.74 9.12
C ARG A 168 45.62 -32.11 10.36
N GLU A 169 46.31 -32.20 11.50
CA GLU A 169 45.89 -31.54 12.74
C GLU A 169 45.86 -30.01 12.57
N VAL A 170 46.91 -29.42 12.01
CA VAL A 170 46.97 -27.99 11.72
C VAL A 170 45.82 -27.59 10.78
N ALA A 171 45.64 -28.28 9.65
CA ALA A 171 44.55 -27.99 8.72
C ALA A 171 43.17 -28.05 9.39
N ARG A 172 42.94 -29.06 10.24
CA ARG A 172 41.69 -29.18 11.00
C ARG A 172 41.50 -28.00 11.96
N THR A 173 42.53 -27.60 12.71
CA THR A 173 42.42 -26.44 13.62
C THR A 173 42.23 -25.12 12.88
N GLU A 174 42.81 -24.97 11.68
CA GLU A 174 42.59 -23.80 10.83
C GLU A 174 41.15 -23.73 10.31
N GLU A 175 40.58 -24.87 9.91
CA GLU A 175 39.17 -24.97 9.53
C GLU A 175 38.24 -24.64 10.71
N GLU A 176 38.48 -25.22 11.89
CA GLU A 176 37.71 -24.94 13.10
C GLU A 176 37.77 -23.45 13.47
N LYS A 177 38.97 -22.86 13.45
CA LYS A 177 39.16 -21.41 13.69
C LYS A 177 38.42 -20.56 12.66
N LYS A 178 38.45 -20.95 11.38
CA LYS A 178 37.76 -20.20 10.31
C LYS A 178 36.24 -20.25 10.49
N VAL A 179 35.70 -21.41 10.85
CA VAL A 179 34.27 -21.56 11.17
C VAL A 179 33.93 -20.68 12.35
N GLU A 180 34.66 -20.78 13.46
CA GLU A 180 34.42 -19.97 14.65
C GLU A 180 34.50 -18.47 14.35
N GLN A 181 35.52 -18.02 13.62
CA GLN A 181 35.67 -16.62 13.21
C GLN A 181 34.49 -16.14 12.34
N SER A 182 33.99 -16.98 11.43
CA SER A 182 32.81 -16.65 10.63
C SER A 182 31.54 -16.53 11.48
N THR A 183 31.38 -17.39 12.49
CA THR A 183 30.24 -17.31 13.42
C THR A 183 30.33 -16.06 14.29
N LEU A 184 31.52 -15.70 14.78
CA LEU A 184 31.76 -14.49 15.55
C LEU A 184 31.50 -13.24 14.70
N GLN A 185 31.95 -13.21 13.45
CA GLN A 185 31.68 -12.10 12.53
C GLN A 185 30.19 -11.95 12.24
N THR A 186 29.46 -13.06 12.11
CA THR A 186 28.00 -13.02 11.91
C THR A 186 27.29 -12.48 13.15
N LYS A 187 27.70 -12.93 14.34
CA LYS A 187 27.17 -12.45 15.63
C LYS A 187 27.49 -10.98 15.86
N SER A 188 28.71 -10.52 15.58
CA SER A 188 29.09 -9.12 15.73
C SER A 188 28.29 -8.24 14.77
N ALA A 189 28.17 -8.64 13.49
CA ALA A 189 27.36 -7.91 12.52
C ALA A 189 25.88 -7.85 12.92
N HIS A 190 25.35 -8.89 13.59
CA HIS A 190 24.00 -8.87 14.15
C HIS A 190 23.89 -7.87 15.31
N LEU A 191 24.84 -7.90 16.26
CA LEU A 191 24.85 -6.95 17.38
C LEU A 191 24.98 -5.50 16.92
N ASP A 192 25.81 -5.22 15.92
CA ASP A 192 25.97 -3.88 15.34
C ASP A 192 24.67 -3.37 14.73
N ARG A 193 23.92 -4.25 14.03
CA ARG A 193 22.60 -3.91 13.49
C ARG A 193 21.59 -3.60 14.59
N GLU A 194 21.56 -4.42 15.63
CA GLU A 194 20.66 -4.20 16.77
C GLU A 194 21.01 -2.90 17.53
N GLN A 195 22.30 -2.60 17.72
CA GLN A 195 22.73 -1.34 18.31
C GLN A 195 22.33 -0.13 17.45
N THR A 196 22.51 -0.21 16.13
CA THR A 196 22.10 0.85 15.22
C THR A 196 20.58 1.05 15.28
N ARG A 197 19.82 -0.04 15.30
CA ARG A 197 18.36 -0.01 15.41
C ARG A 197 17.89 0.60 16.73
N LEU A 198 18.55 0.29 17.85
CA LEU A 198 18.26 0.91 19.15
C LEU A 198 18.54 2.41 19.13
N ALA A 199 19.66 2.85 18.53
CA ALA A 199 19.97 4.26 18.39
C ALA A 199 18.94 5.02 17.54
N GLU A 200 18.46 4.42 16.44
CA GLU A 200 17.37 4.98 15.61
C GLU A 200 16.03 5.05 16.36
N LEU A 201 15.73 4.04 17.18
CA LEU A 201 14.54 4.03 18.04
C LEU A 201 14.60 5.13 19.09
N ASP A 202 15.76 5.33 19.73
CA ASP A 202 15.93 6.40 20.73
C ASP A 202 15.79 7.78 20.10
N SER A 203 16.37 8.01 18.90
CA SER A 203 16.24 9.29 18.20
C SER A 203 14.78 9.58 17.82
N THR A 204 14.06 8.59 17.29
CA THR A 204 12.64 8.73 16.94
C THR A 204 11.76 8.95 18.18
N LEU A 205 12.08 8.32 19.31
CA LEU A 205 11.40 8.54 20.57
C LEU A 205 11.56 10.00 21.03
N ASP A 206 12.78 10.53 20.97
CA ASP A 206 13.07 11.91 21.37
C ASP A 206 12.43 12.95 20.44
N GLU A 207 12.44 12.72 19.13
CA GLU A 207 11.70 13.54 18.16
C GLU A 207 10.19 13.56 18.49
N THR A 208 9.60 12.40 18.75
CA THR A 208 8.18 12.27 19.10
C THR A 208 7.87 12.98 20.42
N ARG A 209 8.74 12.86 21.43
CA ARG A 209 8.61 13.59 22.70
C ARG A 209 8.67 15.09 22.48
N GLN A 210 9.54 15.58 21.61
CA GLN A 210 9.66 16.99 21.28
C GLN A 210 8.40 17.50 20.57
N GLN A 211 7.88 16.75 19.58
CA GLN A 211 6.62 17.08 18.92
C GLN A 211 5.45 17.16 19.92
N LEU A 212 5.36 16.21 20.84
CA LEU A 212 4.33 16.21 21.88
C LEU A 212 4.44 17.43 22.80
N ARG A 213 5.66 17.85 23.17
CA ARG A 213 5.88 19.08 23.95
C ARG A 213 5.43 20.31 23.17
N THR A 214 5.78 20.42 21.88
CA THR A 214 5.37 21.53 21.02
C THR A 214 3.85 21.60 20.86
N LEU A 215 3.20 20.47 20.63
CA LEU A 215 1.73 20.40 20.53
C LEU A 215 1.07 20.80 21.85
N ARG A 216 1.58 20.33 23.00
CA ARG A 216 1.09 20.75 24.32
C ARG A 216 1.25 22.25 24.55
N GLN A 217 2.38 22.83 24.15
CA GLN A 217 2.60 24.28 24.22
C GLN A 217 1.65 25.05 23.29
N ALA A 218 1.42 24.56 22.07
CA ALA A 218 0.48 25.17 21.14
C ALA A 218 -0.97 25.13 21.67
N ILE A 219 -1.38 24.01 22.26
CA ILE A 219 -2.69 23.89 22.92
C ILE A 219 -2.79 24.85 24.11
N ALA A 220 -1.77 24.94 24.95
CA ALA A 220 -1.76 25.85 26.09
C ALA A 220 -1.79 27.33 25.66
N ALA A 221 -1.05 27.69 24.61
CA ALA A 221 -1.08 29.03 24.02
C ALA A 221 -2.46 29.36 23.43
N ALA A 222 -3.04 28.45 22.64
CA ALA A 222 -4.38 28.59 22.08
C ALA A 222 -5.49 28.64 23.15
N ALA A 223 -5.27 28.01 24.31
CA ALA A 223 -6.18 28.10 25.45
C ALA A 223 -6.04 29.44 26.22
N THR A 224 -4.91 30.14 26.08
CA THR A 224 -4.64 31.42 26.74
C THR A 224 -5.07 32.61 25.87
N GLU A 225 -5.07 32.45 24.55
CA GLU A 225 -5.76 33.37 23.64
C GLU A 225 -7.26 33.29 23.92
N GLU A 226 -7.82 34.33 24.55
CA GLU A 226 -9.26 34.49 24.64
C GLU A 226 -9.82 34.44 23.20
N PRO A 227 -10.73 33.50 22.88
CA PRO A 227 -11.29 33.41 21.56
C PRO A 227 -11.94 34.76 21.26
N THR A 228 -11.59 35.37 20.13
CA THR A 228 -12.29 36.56 19.66
C THR A 228 -13.73 36.17 19.40
N THR A 229 -14.58 36.36 20.40
CA THR A 229 -16.00 36.01 20.33
C THR A 229 -16.66 37.00 19.38
N LYS A 230 -16.60 36.72 18.06
CA LYS A 230 -17.65 37.17 17.16
C LYS A 230 -18.90 36.42 17.60
N THR A 231 -19.83 37.15 18.19
CA THR A 231 -21.12 36.62 18.64
C THR A 231 -21.86 36.03 17.44
N LEU A 232 -21.64 34.75 17.15
CA LEU A 232 -22.48 34.00 16.24
C LEU A 232 -23.84 33.87 16.94
N ARG A 233 -24.85 34.54 16.41
CA ARG A 233 -26.23 34.30 16.82
C ARG A 233 -26.56 32.87 16.41
N HIS A 234 -26.40 31.92 17.32
CA HIS A 234 -26.88 30.57 17.13
C HIS A 234 -28.42 30.63 17.12
N ARG A 235 -29.03 30.43 15.96
CA ARG A 235 -30.36 29.84 15.90
C ARG A 235 -30.12 28.35 15.66
N VAL A 236 -30.80 27.51 16.42
CA VAL A 236 -30.82 26.06 16.20
C VAL A 236 -31.05 25.82 14.72
N THR A 237 -30.10 25.19 14.03
CA THR A 237 -30.23 24.85 12.61
C THR A 237 -31.38 23.86 12.50
N PRO A 238 -32.52 24.22 11.86
CA PRO A 238 -33.58 23.26 11.63
C PRO A 238 -33.01 22.16 10.73
N VAL A 239 -33.21 20.91 11.13
CA VAL A 239 -32.83 19.76 10.31
C VAL A 239 -33.58 19.89 8.99
N GLY A 240 -32.83 19.93 7.88
CA GLY A 240 -33.39 20.22 6.57
C GLY A 240 -34.54 19.28 6.25
N ARG A 241 -35.75 19.83 6.10
CA ARG A 241 -36.93 19.05 5.69
C ARG A 241 -36.99 19.06 4.17
N GLU A 242 -37.22 17.89 3.57
CA GLU A 242 -37.49 17.83 2.14
C GLU A 242 -38.72 18.69 1.83
N VAL A 243 -38.57 19.56 0.84
CA VAL A 243 -39.61 20.50 0.44
C VAL A 243 -40.62 19.76 -0.42
N ASP A 244 -41.87 19.71 0.05
CA ASP A 244 -43.03 19.23 -0.72
C ASP A 244 -43.95 20.39 -1.16
N GLY A 245 -43.49 21.64 -1.02
CA GLY A 245 -44.22 22.87 -1.32
C GLY A 245 -43.83 23.52 -2.66
N ALA A 246 -44.48 24.63 -3.00
CA ALA A 246 -44.11 25.44 -4.16
C ALA A 246 -42.70 26.02 -3.98
N GLU A 247 -41.78 25.70 -4.89
CA GLU A 247 -40.42 26.24 -4.90
C GLU A 247 -40.31 27.44 -5.84
N ILE A 248 -39.64 28.50 -5.36
CA ILE A 248 -39.26 29.65 -6.15
C ILE A 248 -37.74 29.66 -6.27
N HIS A 249 -37.22 29.76 -7.49
CA HIS A 249 -35.80 29.59 -7.76
C HIS A 249 -35.11 30.93 -8.07
N PHE A 250 -33.92 31.11 -7.51
CA PHE A 250 -33.06 32.27 -7.76
C PHE A 250 -31.64 31.83 -8.09
N ARG A 251 -30.99 32.52 -9.02
CA ARG A 251 -29.58 32.35 -9.36
C ARG A 251 -28.77 33.49 -8.74
N LEU A 252 -27.70 33.17 -8.00
CA LEU A 252 -26.78 34.17 -7.47
C LEU A 252 -25.38 33.98 -8.06
N GLU A 253 -24.98 34.87 -8.95
CA GLU A 253 -23.68 34.87 -9.62
C GLU A 253 -23.19 36.30 -9.77
N GLY A 254 -21.88 36.53 -9.63
CA GLY A 254 -21.29 37.85 -9.74
C GLY A 254 -21.78 38.84 -8.67
N ASN A 255 -22.21 38.35 -7.50
CA ASN A 255 -22.85 39.15 -6.45
C ASN A 255 -24.16 39.84 -6.92
N GLN A 256 -24.85 39.21 -7.87
CA GLN A 256 -26.16 39.64 -8.37
C GLN A 256 -27.17 38.51 -8.28
N VAL A 257 -28.44 38.84 -8.06
CA VAL A 257 -29.56 37.89 -8.01
C VAL A 257 -30.42 37.99 -9.27
N ALA A 258 -30.80 36.84 -9.82
CA ALA A 258 -31.75 36.72 -10.91
C ALA A 258 -32.86 35.72 -10.57
N TYR A 259 -34.10 36.08 -10.86
CA TYR A 259 -35.27 35.20 -10.72
C TYR A 259 -35.28 34.15 -11.84
N VAL A 260 -35.37 32.86 -11.49
CA VAL A 260 -35.37 31.75 -12.45
C VAL A 260 -36.80 31.20 -12.58
N PRO A 261 -37.48 31.37 -13.73
CA PRO A 261 -38.87 30.95 -13.93
C PRO A 261 -38.99 29.44 -14.22
N LEU A 262 -38.55 28.60 -13.29
CA LEU A 262 -38.54 27.14 -13.48
C LEU A 262 -39.95 26.59 -13.70
N ASN A 263 -40.94 27.07 -12.94
CA ASN A 263 -42.33 26.61 -13.04
C ASN A 263 -42.93 26.93 -14.42
N ASP A 264 -42.72 28.14 -14.93
CA ASP A 264 -43.22 28.54 -16.25
C ASP A 264 -42.56 27.74 -17.38
N LEU A 265 -41.24 27.51 -17.28
CA LEU A 265 -40.49 26.68 -18.23
C LEU A 265 -40.97 25.23 -18.20
N ALA A 266 -41.18 24.66 -17.01
CA ALA A 266 -41.67 23.30 -16.81
C ALA A 266 -43.10 23.13 -17.35
N GLU A 267 -44.01 24.08 -17.08
CA GLU A 267 -45.36 24.07 -17.63
C GLU A 267 -45.38 24.13 -19.15
N ARG A 268 -44.56 25.00 -19.75
CA ARG A 268 -44.42 25.09 -21.20
C ARG A 268 -43.90 23.78 -21.79
N LEU A 269 -42.91 23.17 -21.13
CA LEU A 269 -42.38 21.88 -21.54
C LEU A 269 -43.44 20.77 -21.45
N GLN A 270 -44.19 20.71 -20.35
CA GLN A 270 -45.27 19.73 -20.18
C GLN A 270 -46.33 19.87 -21.28
N LYS A 271 -46.78 21.11 -21.56
CA LYS A 271 -47.74 21.40 -22.65
C LYS A 271 -47.18 20.98 -24.02
N TYR A 272 -45.88 21.20 -24.26
CA TYR A 272 -45.20 20.78 -25.49
C TYR A 272 -45.15 19.25 -25.64
N ILE A 273 -44.71 18.54 -24.59
CA ILE A 273 -44.64 17.08 -24.55
C ILE A 273 -46.03 16.45 -24.75
N MET A 274 -47.07 17.01 -24.12
CA MET A 274 -48.44 16.51 -24.26
C MET A 274 -48.97 16.66 -25.70
N ARG A 275 -48.61 17.75 -26.40
CA ARG A 275 -49.01 17.98 -27.80
C ARG A 275 -48.26 17.10 -28.79
N GLN A 276 -47.00 16.77 -28.51
CA GLN A 276 -46.13 16.01 -29.41
C GLN A 276 -45.87 14.57 -28.97
N ARG A 277 -46.68 14.04 -28.04
CA ARG A 277 -46.50 12.70 -27.47
C ARG A 277 -46.35 11.62 -28.54
N ASP A 278 -47.16 11.67 -29.59
CA ASP A 278 -47.18 10.65 -30.65
C ASP A 278 -45.95 10.71 -31.56
N PHE A 279 -45.30 11.88 -31.67
CA PHE A 279 -44.02 12.05 -32.35
C PHE A 279 -42.87 11.53 -31.47
N LEU A 280 -42.88 11.90 -30.18
CA LEU A 280 -41.85 11.50 -29.21
C LEU A 280 -41.83 9.99 -28.95
N LEU A 281 -42.96 9.30 -29.06
CA LEU A 281 -43.04 7.82 -28.95
C LEU A 281 -42.28 7.08 -30.06
N ARG A 282 -42.03 7.72 -31.21
CA ARG A 282 -41.30 7.11 -32.33
C ARG A 282 -39.78 7.16 -32.17
N GLN A 283 -39.28 8.03 -31.29
CA GLN A 283 -37.85 8.21 -31.05
C GLN A 283 -37.49 7.72 -29.64
N GLU A 284 -36.31 7.14 -29.47
CA GLU A 284 -35.86 6.65 -28.15
C GLU A 284 -35.34 7.78 -27.25
N ARG A 285 -34.75 8.80 -27.88
CA ARG A 285 -34.19 9.98 -27.23
C ARG A 285 -34.46 11.18 -28.12
N TYR A 286 -34.94 12.27 -27.52
CA TYR A 286 -35.15 13.55 -28.19
C TYR A 286 -34.54 14.67 -27.38
N GLU A 287 -33.87 15.60 -28.05
CA GLU A 287 -33.28 16.79 -27.44
C GLU A 287 -33.94 18.02 -28.05
N GLY A 288 -34.29 18.98 -27.22
CA GLY A 288 -34.92 20.22 -27.66
C GLY A 288 -34.64 21.36 -26.69
N SER A 289 -35.03 22.57 -27.09
CA SER A 289 -34.99 23.74 -26.22
C SER A 289 -36.36 24.41 -26.16
N ILE A 290 -36.61 25.09 -25.04
CA ILE A 290 -37.83 25.85 -24.81
C ILE A 290 -37.48 27.16 -24.11
N GLY A 291 -37.92 28.27 -24.70
CA GLY A 291 -37.55 29.59 -24.23
C GLY A 291 -37.63 30.62 -25.36
N PRO A 292 -37.36 31.91 -25.09
CA PRO A 292 -36.93 32.45 -23.79
C PRO A 292 -38.11 32.79 -22.85
N VAL A 293 -37.92 32.59 -21.54
CA VAL A 293 -38.80 33.08 -20.46
C VAL A 293 -37.95 33.82 -19.44
N ASP A 294 -38.23 35.10 -19.20
CA ASP A 294 -37.46 35.99 -18.31
C ASP A 294 -35.93 35.92 -18.51
N GLY A 295 -35.47 35.80 -19.76
CA GLY A 295 -34.05 35.74 -20.08
C GLY A 295 -33.40 34.37 -19.85
N PHE A 296 -34.20 33.32 -19.67
CA PHE A 296 -33.72 31.94 -19.58
C PHE A 296 -34.27 31.07 -20.71
N GLU A 297 -33.41 30.19 -21.22
CA GLU A 297 -33.76 29.09 -22.11
C GLU A 297 -33.52 27.77 -21.40
N MET A 298 -34.43 26.82 -21.57
CA MET A 298 -34.30 25.48 -21.02
C MET A 298 -34.05 24.48 -22.14
N ARG A 299 -32.86 23.87 -22.14
CA ARG A 299 -32.55 22.69 -22.96
C ARG A 299 -32.96 21.43 -22.23
N TYR A 300 -33.58 20.48 -22.91
CA TYR A 300 -34.10 19.28 -22.28
C TYR A 300 -33.84 18.04 -23.14
N VAL A 301 -33.72 16.90 -22.46
CA VAL A 301 -33.58 15.58 -23.07
C VAL A 301 -34.73 14.70 -22.59
N ILE A 302 -35.55 14.23 -23.52
CA ILE A 302 -36.63 13.27 -23.27
C ILE A 302 -36.14 11.88 -23.66
N ALA A 303 -36.40 10.89 -22.81
CA ALA A 303 -36.11 9.50 -23.10
C ALA A 303 -37.29 8.61 -22.69
N ARG A 304 -37.39 7.44 -23.32
CA ARG A 304 -38.35 6.41 -22.95
C ARG A 304 -37.95 5.83 -21.59
N GLN A 305 -38.86 5.88 -20.61
CA GLN A 305 -38.61 5.31 -19.28
C GLN A 305 -39.35 3.96 -19.17
N PRO A 306 -38.64 2.86 -18.83
CA PRO A 306 -39.30 1.62 -18.45
C PRO A 306 -39.99 1.82 -17.09
N MET A 307 -41.21 1.29 -16.94
CA MET A 307 -41.95 1.40 -15.69
C MET A 307 -41.32 0.54 -14.58
N SER A 308 -41.57 0.93 -13.33
CA SER A 308 -41.26 0.10 -12.16
C SER A 308 -42.19 -1.12 -12.11
N VAL A 309 -41.71 -2.24 -11.59
CA VAL A 309 -42.45 -3.51 -11.46
C VAL A 309 -43.80 -3.34 -10.74
N LEU A 310 -43.87 -2.39 -9.80
CA LEU A 310 -45.09 -2.04 -9.06
C LEU A 310 -46.16 -1.37 -9.93
N ASP A 311 -45.77 -0.60 -10.94
CA ASP A 311 -46.71 0.08 -11.82
C ASP A 311 -47.21 -0.83 -12.96
N GLU A 312 -46.39 -1.80 -13.38
CA GLU A 312 -46.77 -2.84 -14.36
C GLU A 312 -47.94 -3.70 -13.83
N LEU A 313 -47.96 -3.96 -12.52
CA LEU A 313 -49.04 -4.66 -11.83
C LEU A 313 -50.34 -3.85 -11.71
N LYS A 314 -50.26 -2.51 -11.65
CA LYS A 314 -51.44 -1.62 -11.47
C LYS A 314 -52.19 -1.30 -12.75
N TYR A 315 -51.46 -1.09 -13.85
CA TYR A 315 -52.05 -0.53 -15.08
C TYR A 315 -52.23 -1.54 -16.21
N GLY A 316 -51.78 -2.79 -16.05
CA GLY A 316 -52.24 -3.92 -16.86
C GLY A 316 -52.08 -3.75 -18.38
N GLN A 317 -50.93 -3.24 -18.84
CA GLN A 317 -50.38 -3.36 -20.21
C GLN A 317 -49.09 -2.51 -20.30
N ARG A 318 -48.20 -2.85 -21.24
CA ARG A 318 -46.91 -2.15 -21.52
C ARG A 318 -47.12 -0.73 -22.07
N VAL A 319 -47.61 0.19 -21.25
CA VAL A 319 -47.68 1.61 -21.59
C VAL A 319 -46.30 2.22 -21.40
N ILE A 320 -45.65 2.59 -22.50
CA ILE A 320 -44.35 3.28 -22.48
C ILE A 320 -44.58 4.73 -22.07
N ARG A 321 -43.95 5.20 -20.99
CA ARG A 321 -44.00 6.60 -20.58
C ARG A 321 -42.79 7.36 -21.11
N MET A 322 -43.04 8.54 -21.68
CA MET A 322 -41.97 9.51 -21.95
C MET A 322 -41.68 10.28 -20.66
N GLY A 323 -40.41 10.31 -20.25
CA GLY A 323 -39.95 11.10 -19.13
C GLY A 323 -38.87 12.07 -19.57
N VAL A 324 -38.88 13.28 -19.01
CA VAL A 324 -37.72 14.18 -19.14
C VAL A 324 -36.60 13.56 -18.31
N LYS A 325 -35.49 13.23 -18.95
CA LYS A 325 -34.32 12.62 -18.29
C LYS A 325 -33.45 13.69 -17.63
N GLN A 326 -33.24 14.80 -18.33
CA GLN A 326 -32.40 15.90 -17.88
C GLN A 326 -32.88 17.20 -18.52
N TRP A 327 -32.77 18.30 -17.77
CA TRP A 327 -32.94 19.64 -18.26
C TRP A 327 -31.80 20.53 -17.77
N ILE A 328 -31.43 21.50 -18.59
CA ILE A 328 -30.38 22.49 -18.35
C ILE A 328 -30.99 23.85 -18.63
N ILE A 329 -30.86 24.77 -17.69
CA ILE A 329 -31.29 26.15 -17.83
C ILE A 329 -30.08 27.03 -18.07
N GLU A 330 -30.12 27.74 -19.18
CA GLU A 330 -29.07 28.66 -19.59
C GLU A 330 -29.60 30.08 -19.61
N PRO A 331 -28.83 31.04 -19.06
CA PRO A 331 -29.14 32.45 -19.18
C PRO A 331 -28.87 32.94 -20.60
N LEU A 332 -29.72 33.82 -21.11
CA LEU A 332 -29.50 34.54 -22.37
C LEU A 332 -28.82 35.89 -22.13
N ASP A 333 -28.19 36.41 -23.18
CA ASP A 333 -27.64 37.76 -23.21
C ASP A 333 -28.76 38.79 -22.97
N GLY A 334 -28.61 39.60 -21.92
CA GLY A 334 -29.64 40.54 -21.47
C GLY A 334 -30.46 40.09 -20.26
N LEU A 335 -30.01 39.06 -19.54
CA LEU A 335 -30.59 38.66 -18.27
C LEU A 335 -30.64 39.85 -17.29
N GLN A 336 -31.83 40.13 -16.79
CA GLN A 336 -32.02 41.15 -15.76
C GLN A 336 -31.52 40.59 -14.42
N THR A 337 -30.53 41.28 -13.86
CA THR A 337 -29.84 40.94 -12.63
C THR A 337 -29.94 42.12 -11.68
N GLU A 338 -30.10 41.84 -10.39
CA GLU A 338 -30.28 42.86 -9.36
C GLU A 338 -29.15 42.73 -8.34
N SER A 339 -28.56 43.84 -7.92
CA SER A 339 -27.66 43.86 -6.76
C SER A 339 -28.45 43.67 -5.45
N LEU A 340 -27.77 43.42 -4.33
CA LEU A 340 -28.45 43.28 -3.03
C LEU A 340 -29.34 44.48 -2.69
N GLU A 341 -28.81 45.69 -2.86
CA GLU A 341 -29.52 46.92 -2.52
C GLU A 341 -30.76 47.13 -3.40
N GLU A 342 -30.70 46.69 -4.66
CA GLU A 342 -31.83 46.74 -5.59
C GLU A 342 -32.85 45.65 -5.29
N ALA A 343 -32.39 44.42 -5.03
CA ALA A 343 -33.24 43.27 -4.71
C ALA A 343 -34.12 43.52 -3.47
N LEU A 344 -33.63 44.27 -2.49
CA LEU A 344 -34.38 44.60 -1.26
C LEU A 344 -35.38 45.76 -1.44
N ARG A 345 -35.33 46.52 -2.55
CA ARG A 345 -36.24 47.65 -2.77
C ARG A 345 -37.64 47.17 -3.13
N PRO A 346 -38.70 47.84 -2.64
CA PRO A 346 -40.07 47.59 -3.08
C PRO A 346 -40.18 47.81 -4.60
N GLY A 347 -40.46 46.73 -5.34
CA GLY A 347 -40.61 46.75 -6.80
C GLY A 347 -39.51 46.02 -7.57
N SER A 348 -38.47 45.51 -6.91
CA SER A 348 -37.51 44.59 -7.53
C SER A 348 -38.16 43.27 -7.95
N ARG A 349 -37.59 42.56 -8.91
CA ARG A 349 -38.07 41.23 -9.31
C ARG A 349 -37.95 40.24 -8.17
N PHE A 350 -36.89 40.33 -7.37
CA PHE A 350 -36.76 39.53 -6.15
C PHE A 350 -37.93 39.77 -5.18
N TYR A 351 -38.25 41.03 -4.90
CA TYR A 351 -39.31 41.39 -3.96
C TYR A 351 -40.71 41.09 -4.53
N GLN A 352 -40.92 41.27 -5.84
CA GLN A 352 -42.16 40.87 -6.52
C GLN A 352 -42.38 39.35 -6.47
N ALA A 353 -41.33 38.56 -6.73
CA ALA A 353 -41.38 37.10 -6.61
C ALA A 353 -41.67 36.67 -5.17
N LEU A 354 -41.13 37.39 -4.18
CA LEU A 354 -41.40 37.16 -2.76
C LEU A 354 -42.85 37.49 -2.39
N GLN A 355 -43.41 38.58 -2.91
CA GLN A 355 -44.82 38.95 -2.68
C GLN A 355 -45.82 38.01 -3.37
N GLY A 356 -45.45 37.46 -4.52
CA GLY A 356 -46.25 36.47 -5.23
C GLY A 356 -46.14 35.05 -4.67
N ALA A 357 -45.23 34.82 -3.72
CA ALA A 357 -44.99 33.53 -3.12
C ALA A 357 -46.13 33.15 -2.15
N LEU A 358 -46.48 31.86 -2.13
CA LEU A 358 -47.35 31.31 -1.10
C LEU A 358 -46.62 31.37 0.27
N PRO A 359 -47.33 31.56 1.40
CA PRO A 359 -46.69 31.62 2.73
C PRO A 359 -45.85 30.38 3.08
N ASP A 360 -46.20 29.20 2.54
CA ASP A 360 -45.47 27.94 2.73
C ASP A 360 -44.46 27.65 1.59
N ALA A 361 -44.21 28.61 0.70
CA ALA A 361 -43.26 28.43 -0.39
C ALA A 361 -41.81 28.42 0.13
N THR A 362 -40.97 27.61 -0.49
CA THR A 362 -39.52 27.60 -0.22
C THR A 362 -38.79 28.39 -1.30
N LEU A 363 -37.89 29.25 -0.87
CA LEU A 363 -36.97 29.95 -1.77
C LEU A 363 -35.71 29.12 -1.96
N THR A 364 -35.49 28.62 -3.17
CA THR A 364 -34.32 27.82 -3.54
C THR A 364 -33.29 28.70 -4.25
N PHE A 365 -32.15 28.90 -3.62
CA PHE A 365 -31.04 29.71 -4.13
C PHE A 365 -29.95 28.82 -4.74
N TRP A 366 -29.64 29.02 -6.02
CA TRP A 366 -28.50 28.45 -6.70
C TRP A 366 -27.31 29.39 -6.53
N VAL A 367 -26.36 29.00 -5.65
CA VAL A 367 -25.30 29.89 -5.17
C VAL A 367 -23.97 29.51 -5.83
N TYR A 368 -23.38 30.43 -6.59
CA TYR A 368 -22.02 30.29 -7.11
C TYR A 368 -20.98 30.74 -6.07
N PRO A 369 -19.69 30.34 -6.22
CA PRO A 369 -18.69 30.54 -5.17
C PRO A 369 -18.39 32.00 -4.81
N ASP A 370 -18.72 32.93 -5.70
CA ASP A 370 -18.52 34.37 -5.55
C ASP A 370 -19.65 35.06 -4.76
N SER A 371 -20.79 34.40 -4.56
CA SER A 371 -22.04 35.03 -4.11
C SER A 371 -22.57 34.47 -2.78
N PHE A 372 -21.72 33.80 -1.98
CA PHE A 372 -22.11 33.26 -0.65
C PHE A 372 -22.50 34.35 0.36
N GLU A 373 -21.83 35.50 0.35
CA GLU A 373 -22.15 36.61 1.24
C GLU A 373 -23.51 37.24 0.91
N LEU A 374 -23.83 37.33 -0.38
CA LEU A 374 -25.13 37.78 -0.89
C LEU A 374 -26.24 36.83 -0.44
N HIS A 375 -26.02 35.52 -0.61
CA HIS A 375 -26.96 34.48 -0.17
C HIS A 375 -27.29 34.63 1.32
N ARG A 376 -26.29 34.83 2.19
CA ARG A 376 -26.53 34.96 3.64
C ARG A 376 -27.43 36.14 3.98
N GLN A 377 -27.28 37.26 3.27
CA GLN A 377 -28.08 38.47 3.49
C GLN A 377 -29.51 38.31 2.97
N LEU A 378 -29.67 37.69 1.79
CA LEU A 378 -30.99 37.37 1.24
C LEU A 378 -31.71 36.30 2.07
N GLN A 379 -30.99 35.32 2.61
CA GLN A 379 -31.53 34.33 3.54
C GLN A 379 -32.05 34.99 4.82
N GLU A 380 -31.26 35.89 5.43
CA GLU A 380 -31.69 36.62 6.63
C GLU A 380 -32.96 37.44 6.37
N PHE A 381 -33.05 38.08 5.20
CA PHE A 381 -34.24 38.80 4.77
C PHE A 381 -35.45 37.88 4.54
N ALA A 382 -35.27 36.75 3.85
CA ALA A 382 -36.35 35.79 3.60
C ALA A 382 -36.90 35.18 4.90
N HIS A 383 -36.03 34.80 5.84
CA HIS A 383 -36.42 34.28 7.15
C HIS A 383 -37.13 35.34 7.99
N ALA A 384 -36.72 36.61 7.91
CA ALA A 384 -37.40 37.72 8.58
C ALA A 384 -38.84 37.93 8.06
N ASN A 385 -39.09 37.55 6.80
CA ASN A 385 -40.42 37.58 6.17
C ASN A 385 -41.19 36.24 6.29
N GLY A 386 -40.66 35.26 7.02
CA GLY A 386 -41.34 34.00 7.32
C GLY A 386 -41.23 32.90 6.26
N PHE A 387 -40.37 33.08 5.24
CA PHE A 387 -40.15 32.06 4.21
C PHE A 387 -39.06 31.07 4.60
N SER A 388 -39.21 29.81 4.16
CA SER A 388 -38.17 28.78 4.29
C SER A 388 -37.17 28.92 3.15
N VAL A 389 -35.88 28.69 3.42
CA VAL A 389 -34.81 28.89 2.44
C VAL A 389 -34.01 27.61 2.22
N ALA A 390 -33.80 27.26 0.95
CA ALA A 390 -32.93 26.18 0.53
C ALA A 390 -31.74 26.74 -0.26
N ALA A 391 -30.54 26.22 0.00
CA ALA A 391 -29.32 26.61 -0.71
C ALA A 391 -28.78 25.43 -1.52
N ARG A 392 -28.48 25.66 -2.80
CA ARG A 392 -27.85 24.70 -3.71
C ARG A 392 -26.54 25.29 -4.26
N PRO A 393 -25.39 24.97 -3.65
CA PRO A 393 -24.11 25.46 -4.14
C PRO A 393 -23.77 24.80 -5.48
N LEU A 394 -23.42 25.62 -6.48
CA LEU A 394 -22.97 25.17 -7.80
C LEU A 394 -21.51 25.55 -8.04
N PRO A 395 -20.71 24.73 -8.74
CA PRO A 395 -19.38 25.13 -9.19
C PRO A 395 -19.45 26.30 -10.19
N ALA A 396 -18.38 27.10 -10.24
CA ALA A 396 -18.27 28.21 -11.17
C ALA A 396 -18.45 27.77 -12.64
N GLY A 397 -19.28 28.50 -13.39
CA GLY A 397 -19.52 28.26 -14.83
C GLY A 397 -20.39 27.06 -15.17
N VAL A 398 -20.94 26.34 -14.19
CA VAL A 398 -21.86 25.23 -14.43
C VAL A 398 -23.30 25.76 -14.52
N PRO A 399 -24.04 25.54 -15.62
CA PRO A 399 -25.44 25.98 -15.72
C PRO A 399 -26.35 25.23 -14.75
N ILE A 400 -27.51 25.81 -14.44
CA ILE A 400 -28.48 25.17 -13.56
C ILE A 400 -29.01 23.92 -14.26
N THR A 401 -28.80 22.75 -13.64
CA THR A 401 -29.19 21.45 -14.18
C THR A 401 -30.08 20.74 -13.19
N GLY A 402 -31.04 19.98 -13.71
CA GLY A 402 -31.89 19.14 -12.89
C GLY A 402 -32.48 17.97 -13.67
N SER A 403 -33.01 17.01 -12.93
CA SER A 403 -33.81 15.92 -13.47
C SER A 403 -35.09 15.79 -12.65
N PRO A 404 -36.22 15.44 -13.26
CA PRO A 404 -37.47 15.19 -12.53
C PRO A 404 -37.39 14.02 -11.53
N SER A 405 -36.38 13.17 -11.66
CA SER A 405 -36.05 12.09 -10.71
C SER A 405 -34.83 12.39 -9.84
N GLY A 406 -34.36 13.65 -9.82
CA GLY A 406 -33.16 14.09 -9.11
C GLY A 406 -33.41 14.44 -7.65
N SER A 407 -32.37 14.96 -6.98
CA SER A 407 -32.46 15.39 -5.59
C SER A 407 -33.40 16.60 -5.41
N LYS A 408 -34.32 16.50 -4.46
CA LYS A 408 -35.16 17.62 -3.98
C LYS A 408 -34.32 18.61 -3.16
N SER A 409 -34.78 19.86 -3.09
CA SER A 409 -34.11 20.91 -2.33
C SER A 409 -34.34 20.64 -0.84
N GLN A 410 -33.31 20.80 0.00
CA GLN A 410 -33.46 20.77 1.44
C GLN A 410 -33.59 22.20 1.95
N ALA A 411 -34.73 22.53 2.56
CA ALA A 411 -34.97 23.83 3.18
C ALA A 411 -34.56 23.83 4.66
N GLN A 412 -34.02 24.94 5.13
CA GLN A 412 -33.60 25.17 6.51
C GLN A 412 -34.35 26.35 7.15
#